data_AF-A0A960Y6Q0-F1
#
_entry.id   AF-A0A960Y6Q0-F1
#
_cell.length_a   1.000
_cell.length_b   1.000
_cell.length_c   1.000
_cell.angle_alpha   90.00
_cell.angle_beta   90.00
_cell.angle_gamma   90.00
#
_symmetry.space_group_name_H-M   'P 1'
#
loop_
_entity.id
_entity.type
_entity.pdbx_description
1 polymer ?
#
loop_
_entity_poly.entity_id
_entity_poly.type
_entity_poly.pdbx_seq_one_letter_code
_entity_poly.pdbx_strand_id
1 'polypeptide(L)'
;VDAGDFNKYPVLPWFALAAWGSVMAHWWFERWSTDRERALKSTAVGAALILAAMALRQWGGSFCNIWPAGDFMSWSFVLVQKYPPSLVHEVWFAGAVTFMVGVVAWLGLWLRLSVSWLGVVGKVPLFFYAVHIPILAIPMKRFDLYYHQGGVAESFLTWVLLLAVMMPLAVWFAGVKRRNRSWLIRMI
;
A
#
# COMPACT_ATOMS: atom_id res chain seq x y z
N VAL A 1 -9.17 22.31 15.41
CA VAL A 1 -8.64 21.04 15.96
C VAL A 1 -7.53 20.63 15.02
N ASP A 2 -6.30 20.87 15.44
CA ASP A 2 -5.14 20.63 14.57
C ASP A 2 -4.89 19.13 14.51
N ALA A 3 -4.47 18.61 13.36
CA ALA A 3 -4.21 17.19 13.13
C ALA A 3 -3.09 16.59 14.03
N GLY A 4 -2.55 17.36 14.97
CA GLY A 4 -1.64 16.93 16.03
C GLY A 4 -2.35 16.30 17.24
N ASP A 5 -3.61 16.65 17.51
CA ASP A 5 -4.37 16.15 18.68
C ASP A 5 -5.03 14.78 18.43
N PHE A 6 -5.21 14.42 17.16
CA PHE A 6 -5.77 13.14 16.78
C PHE A 6 -4.65 12.10 16.64
N ASN A 7 -4.82 10.94 17.28
CA ASN A 7 -3.90 9.81 17.06
C ASN A 7 -3.87 9.46 15.57
N LYS A 8 -2.76 9.75 14.88
CA LYS A 8 -2.55 9.45 13.46
C LYS A 8 -2.45 7.94 13.20
N TYR A 9 -2.11 7.17 14.23
CA TYR A 9 -1.90 5.72 14.15
C TYR A 9 -2.76 4.99 15.19
N PRO A 10 -4.10 5.08 15.09
CA PRO A 10 -4.96 4.32 15.99
C PRO A 10 -4.75 2.83 15.73
N VAL A 11 -4.49 2.07 16.80
CA VAL A 11 -4.10 0.65 16.68
C VAL A 11 -5.18 -0.16 15.97
N LEU A 12 -6.46 0.07 16.26
CA LEU A 12 -7.55 -0.77 15.80
C LEU A 12 -7.77 -0.71 14.27
N PRO A 13 -7.87 0.46 13.60
CA PRO A 13 -8.01 0.51 12.14
C PRO A 13 -6.82 -0.10 11.39
N TRP A 14 -5.59 0.25 11.80
CA TRP A 14 -4.39 -0.30 11.17
C TRP A 14 -4.24 -1.82 11.40
N PHE A 15 -4.65 -2.31 12.58
CA PHE A 15 -4.71 -3.75 12.86
C PHE A 15 -5.74 -4.45 11.98
N ALA A 16 -6.90 -3.82 11.71
CA ALA A 16 -7.91 -4.37 10.82
C ALA A 16 -7.36 -4.56 9.38
N LEU A 17 -6.58 -3.61 8.86
CA LEU A 17 -5.90 -3.78 7.56
C LEU A 17 -4.87 -4.91 7.57
N ALA A 18 -4.08 -5.03 8.65
CA ALA A 18 -3.11 -6.11 8.78
C ALA A 18 -3.80 -7.48 8.84
N ALA A 19 -4.93 -7.57 9.54
CA ALA A 19 -5.76 -8.76 9.60
C ALA A 19 -6.36 -9.09 8.22
N TRP A 20 -6.89 -8.09 7.50
CA TRP A 20 -7.39 -8.26 6.13
C TRP A 20 -6.32 -8.81 5.19
N GLY A 21 -5.12 -8.23 5.22
CA GLY A 21 -3.99 -8.71 4.42
C GLY A 21 -3.62 -10.17 4.74
N SER A 22 -3.68 -10.55 6.02
CA SER A 22 -3.41 -11.93 6.47
C SER A 22 -4.48 -12.92 5.99
N VAL A 23 -5.77 -12.54 6.04
CA VAL A 23 -6.88 -13.34 5.49
C VAL A 23 -6.70 -13.53 4.00
N MET A 24 -6.45 -12.45 3.25
CA MET A 24 -6.23 -12.53 1.81
C MET A 24 -5.01 -13.38 1.44
N ALA A 25 -3.92 -13.31 2.22
CA ALA A 25 -2.76 -14.15 2.03
C ALA A 25 -3.08 -15.65 2.23
N HIS A 26 -3.81 -16.01 3.29
CA HIS A 26 -4.25 -17.40 3.52
C HIS A 26 -5.07 -17.92 2.33
N TRP A 27 -6.03 -17.13 1.84
CA TRP A 27 -6.83 -17.52 0.67
C TRP A 27 -5.97 -17.68 -0.59
N TRP A 28 -5.06 -16.75 -0.85
CA TRP A 28 -4.21 -16.77 -2.03
C TRP A 28 -3.24 -17.97 -2.04
N PHE A 29 -2.62 -18.27 -0.89
CA PHE A 29 -1.59 -19.32 -0.81
C PHE A 29 -2.13 -20.72 -0.56
N GLU A 30 -3.21 -20.86 0.22
CA GLU A 30 -3.66 -22.17 0.70
C GLU A 30 -5.00 -22.62 0.10
N ARG A 31 -5.88 -21.70 -0.28
CA ARG A 31 -7.24 -22.04 -0.70
C ARG A 31 -7.47 -21.95 -2.20
N TRP A 32 -6.94 -20.92 -2.84
CA TRP A 32 -7.09 -20.74 -4.29
C TRP A 32 -5.98 -21.47 -5.02
N SER A 33 -6.42 -22.36 -5.91
CA SER A 33 -5.59 -23.40 -6.51
C SER A 33 -4.94 -22.94 -7.80
N THR A 34 -5.70 -22.23 -8.65
CA THR A 34 -5.23 -21.80 -9.97
C THR A 34 -4.92 -20.32 -10.01
N ASP A 35 -3.96 -19.91 -10.83
CA ASP A 35 -3.62 -18.49 -11.00
C ASP A 35 -4.79 -17.68 -11.56
N ARG A 36 -5.62 -18.29 -12.41
CA ARG A 36 -6.87 -17.68 -12.91
C ARG A 36 -7.87 -17.46 -11.79
N GLU A 37 -8.04 -18.44 -10.90
CA GLU A 37 -8.91 -18.32 -9.73
C GLU A 37 -8.43 -17.20 -8.80
N ARG A 38 -7.13 -17.14 -8.51
CA ARG A 38 -6.52 -16.09 -7.69
C ARG A 38 -6.75 -14.69 -8.28
N ALA A 39 -6.50 -14.53 -9.59
CA ALA A 39 -6.73 -13.29 -10.31
C ALA A 39 -8.21 -12.88 -10.27
N LEU A 40 -9.11 -13.79 -10.61
CA LEU A 40 -10.55 -13.54 -10.61
C LEU A 40 -11.07 -13.18 -9.22
N LYS A 41 -10.79 -14.00 -8.20
CA LYS A 41 -11.33 -13.81 -6.85
C LYS A 41 -10.76 -12.58 -6.17
N SER A 42 -9.48 -12.25 -6.35
CA SER A 42 -8.95 -10.99 -5.82
C SER A 42 -9.50 -9.76 -6.52
N THR A 43 -9.69 -9.84 -7.85
CA THR A 43 -10.36 -8.76 -8.59
C THR A 43 -11.80 -8.60 -8.09
N ALA A 44 -12.54 -9.70 -7.92
CA ALA A 44 -13.94 -9.66 -7.47
C ALA A 44 -14.07 -9.13 -6.04
N VAL A 45 -13.26 -9.63 -5.10
CA VAL A 45 -13.26 -9.16 -3.70
C VAL A 45 -12.85 -7.69 -3.64
N GLY A 46 -11.79 -7.30 -4.34
CA GLY A 46 -11.33 -5.92 -4.40
C GLY A 46 -12.39 -4.97 -4.98
N ALA A 47 -13.03 -5.37 -6.09
CA ALA A 47 -14.12 -4.60 -6.71
C ALA A 47 -15.33 -4.48 -5.77
N ALA A 48 -15.73 -5.57 -5.10
CA ALA A 48 -16.82 -5.55 -4.14
C ALA A 48 -16.54 -4.58 -2.98
N LEU A 49 -15.31 -4.55 -2.46
CA LEU A 49 -14.90 -3.60 -1.42
C LEU A 49 -14.87 -2.16 -1.93
N ILE A 50 -14.38 -1.91 -3.14
CA ILE A 50 -14.41 -0.55 -3.74
C ILE A 50 -15.85 -0.07 -3.89
N LEU A 51 -16.75 -0.92 -4.38
CA LEU A 51 -18.18 -0.60 -4.49
C LEU A 51 -18.81 -0.37 -3.11
N ALA A 52 -18.47 -1.19 -2.12
CA ALA A 52 -18.90 -0.98 -0.74
C ALA A 52 -18.38 0.35 -0.19
N ALA A 53 -17.13 0.74 -0.46
CA ALA A 53 -16.59 2.02 -0.05
C ALA A 53 -17.32 3.19 -0.73
N MET A 54 -17.67 3.08 -2.01
CA MET A 54 -18.47 4.09 -2.71
C MET A 54 -19.88 4.20 -2.14
N ALA A 55 -20.52 3.08 -1.80
CA ALA A 55 -21.83 3.06 -1.15
C ALA A 55 -21.76 3.69 0.26
N LEU A 56 -20.74 3.33 1.05
CA LEU A 56 -20.47 3.94 2.36
C LEU A 56 -20.19 5.43 2.24
N ARG A 57 -19.51 5.87 1.17
CA ARG A 57 -19.25 7.28 0.92
C ARG A 57 -20.53 8.06 0.63
N GLN A 58 -21.46 7.46 -0.12
CA GLN A 58 -22.74 8.08 -0.46
C GLN A 58 -23.73 8.09 0.71
N TRP A 59 -23.83 6.99 1.46
CA TRP A 59 -24.82 6.80 2.51
C TRP A 59 -24.33 7.27 3.90
N GLY A 60 -23.07 7.03 4.22
CA GLY A 60 -22.53 7.12 5.57
C GLY A 60 -22.22 8.52 6.09
N GLY A 61 -22.40 9.57 5.27
CA GLY A 61 -22.22 10.95 5.66
C GLY A 61 -20.89 11.23 6.38
N SER A 62 -20.95 12.02 7.46
CA SER A 62 -19.79 12.37 8.29
C SER A 62 -19.29 11.22 9.19
N PHE A 63 -20.12 10.20 9.42
CA PHE A 63 -19.76 9.04 10.25
C PHE A 63 -18.72 8.15 9.57
N CYS A 64 -18.87 7.92 8.26
CA CYS A 64 -17.92 7.09 7.52
C CYS A 64 -16.69 7.87 7.03
N ASN A 65 -16.76 9.19 6.95
CA ASN A 65 -15.67 10.08 6.55
C ASN A 65 -15.86 11.48 7.12
N ILE A 66 -14.83 12.08 7.74
CA ILE A 66 -14.96 13.38 8.41
C ILE A 66 -15.43 14.49 7.47
N TRP A 67 -15.08 14.41 6.19
CA TRP A 67 -15.52 15.37 5.18
C TRP A 67 -16.86 14.96 4.57
N PRO A 68 -17.83 15.89 4.47
CA PRO A 68 -19.11 15.61 3.82
C PRO A 68 -18.89 15.15 2.37
N ALA A 69 -19.77 14.27 1.88
CA ALA A 69 -19.81 13.91 0.48
C ALA A 69 -20.51 15.05 -0.29
N GLY A 70 -19.90 15.51 -1.38
CA GLY A 70 -20.62 16.27 -2.40
C GLY A 70 -21.41 15.35 -3.31
N ASP A 71 -21.71 15.82 -4.52
CA ASP A 71 -22.35 15.00 -5.55
C ASP A 71 -21.54 13.75 -5.87
N PHE A 72 -22.23 12.71 -6.35
CA PHE A 72 -21.60 11.44 -6.71
C PHE A 72 -20.43 11.67 -7.68
N MET A 73 -19.26 11.11 -7.35
CA MET A 73 -18.00 11.24 -8.11
C MET A 73 -17.45 12.68 -8.27
N SER A 74 -17.94 13.64 -7.50
CA SER A 74 -17.28 14.94 -7.34
C SER A 74 -15.91 14.81 -6.68
N TRP A 75 -15.09 15.87 -6.75
CA TRP A 75 -13.78 15.88 -6.09
C TRP A 75 -13.89 15.62 -4.57
N SER A 76 -14.87 16.23 -3.90
CA SER A 76 -15.11 15.99 -2.48
C SER A 76 -15.60 14.57 -2.20
N PHE A 77 -16.32 13.93 -3.12
CA PHE A 77 -16.73 12.54 -2.99
C PHE A 77 -15.53 11.59 -2.98
N VAL A 78 -14.59 11.76 -3.92
CA VAL A 78 -13.41 10.89 -4.05
C VAL A 78 -12.35 11.15 -2.96
N LEU A 79 -12.37 12.33 -2.34
CA LEU A 79 -11.49 12.64 -1.21
C LEU A 79 -11.89 11.88 0.06
N VAL A 80 -10.99 11.00 0.51
CA VAL A 80 -11.18 10.18 1.70
C VAL A 80 -10.10 10.50 2.75
N GLN A 81 -10.52 10.63 4.01
CA GLN A 81 -9.64 10.98 5.11
C GLN A 81 -8.77 9.80 5.55
N LYS A 82 -7.46 9.94 5.39
CA LYS A 82 -6.47 8.95 5.86
C LYS A 82 -6.11 9.10 7.34
N TYR A 83 -6.11 10.32 7.89
CA TYR A 83 -5.63 10.60 9.25
C TYR A 83 -6.55 11.53 10.04
N PRO A 84 -7.35 11.04 11.00
CA PRO A 84 -7.50 9.64 11.39
C PRO A 84 -8.08 8.78 10.25
N PRO A 85 -7.79 7.48 10.21
CA PRO A 85 -8.35 6.59 9.21
C PRO A 85 -9.87 6.55 9.31
N SER A 86 -10.56 6.88 8.22
CA SER A 86 -12.02 6.80 8.14
C SER A 86 -12.48 5.41 7.70
N LEU A 87 -13.73 5.03 7.99
CA LEU A 87 -14.25 3.72 7.57
C LEU A 87 -14.21 3.59 6.03
N VAL A 88 -14.51 4.66 5.29
CA VAL A 88 -14.37 4.66 3.83
C VAL A 88 -12.92 4.44 3.43
N HIS A 89 -11.95 5.04 4.13
CA HIS A 89 -10.52 4.87 3.82
C HIS A 89 -10.11 3.41 3.94
N GLU A 90 -10.47 2.78 5.05
CA GLU A 90 -10.12 1.39 5.36
C GLU A 90 -10.66 0.42 4.31
N VAL A 91 -11.95 0.53 4.00
CA VAL A 91 -12.62 -0.34 3.01
C VAL A 91 -12.11 -0.06 1.60
N TRP A 92 -11.95 1.21 1.23
CA TRP A 92 -11.44 1.60 -0.09
C TRP A 92 -10.01 1.13 -0.29
N PHE A 93 -9.13 1.33 0.70
CA PHE A 93 -7.71 0.98 0.60
C PHE A 93 -7.52 -0.54 0.55
N ALA A 94 -8.23 -1.29 1.41
CA ALA A 94 -8.26 -2.75 1.35
C ALA A 94 -8.75 -3.25 -0.02
N GLY A 95 -9.83 -2.65 -0.54
CA GLY A 95 -10.38 -2.96 -1.86
C GLY A 95 -9.41 -2.67 -3.00
N ALA A 96 -8.82 -1.48 -3.02
CA ALA A 96 -7.87 -1.04 -4.05
C ALA A 96 -6.63 -1.94 -4.11
N VAL A 97 -6.02 -2.25 -2.96
CA VAL A 97 -4.84 -3.14 -2.91
C VAL A 97 -5.21 -4.56 -3.38
N THR A 98 -6.33 -5.10 -2.90
CA THR A 98 -6.79 -6.46 -3.28
C THR A 98 -7.12 -6.54 -4.77
N PHE A 99 -7.80 -5.51 -5.30
CA PHE A 99 -8.12 -5.39 -6.72
C PHE A 99 -6.84 -5.32 -7.57
N MET A 100 -5.87 -4.50 -7.16
CA MET A 100 -4.59 -4.36 -7.86
C MET A 100 -3.81 -5.68 -7.91
N VAL A 101 -3.81 -6.47 -6.84
CA VAL A 101 -3.23 -7.82 -6.85
C VAL A 101 -3.91 -8.71 -7.90
N GLY A 102 -5.24 -8.65 -8.00
CA GLY A 102 -6.00 -9.35 -9.03
C GLY A 102 -5.62 -8.91 -10.46
N VAL A 103 -5.52 -7.60 -10.70
CA VAL A 103 -5.10 -7.03 -12.00
C VAL A 103 -3.68 -7.46 -12.35
N VAL A 104 -2.72 -7.39 -11.42
CA VAL A 104 -1.34 -7.82 -11.66
C VAL A 104 -1.29 -9.31 -12.01
N ALA A 105 -2.11 -10.15 -11.39
CA ALA A 105 -2.19 -11.56 -11.74
C ALA A 105 -2.81 -11.80 -13.12
N TRP A 106 -3.83 -11.04 -13.51
CA TRP A 106 -4.37 -11.07 -14.88
C TRP A 106 -3.31 -10.68 -15.91
N LEU A 107 -2.55 -9.61 -15.66
CA LEU A 107 -1.47 -9.20 -16.54
C LEU A 107 -0.39 -10.27 -16.68
N GLY A 108 -0.03 -10.96 -15.58
CA GLY A 108 0.90 -12.09 -15.61
C GLY A 108 0.40 -13.23 -16.52
N LEU A 109 -0.89 -13.53 -16.47
CA LEU A 109 -1.52 -14.56 -17.31
C LEU A 109 -1.59 -14.15 -18.79
N TRP A 110 -2.00 -12.92 -19.08
CA TRP A 110 -2.22 -12.45 -20.45
C TRP A 110 -0.92 -12.15 -21.18
N LEU A 111 -0.01 -11.43 -20.53
CA LEU A 111 1.25 -11.00 -21.14
C LEU A 111 2.35 -12.06 -21.01
N ARG A 112 2.08 -13.16 -20.29
CA ARG A 112 3.07 -14.20 -19.93
C ARG A 112 4.32 -13.60 -19.27
N LEU A 113 4.16 -12.47 -18.58
CA LEU A 113 5.23 -11.77 -17.90
C LEU A 113 5.42 -12.33 -16.50
N SER A 114 6.67 -12.58 -16.14
CA SER A 114 7.01 -12.86 -14.74
C SER A 114 6.87 -11.58 -13.93
N VAL A 115 5.75 -11.43 -13.22
CA VAL A 115 5.52 -10.34 -12.23
C VAL A 115 6.28 -10.57 -10.91
N SER A 116 7.16 -11.58 -10.87
CA SER A 116 7.91 -11.97 -9.68
C SER A 116 8.81 -10.86 -9.11
N TRP A 117 9.24 -9.93 -9.96
CA TRP A 117 10.05 -8.77 -9.58
C TRP A 117 9.28 -7.78 -8.69
N LEU A 118 7.97 -7.61 -8.91
CA LEU A 118 7.11 -6.79 -8.04
C LEU A 118 7.05 -7.36 -6.62
N GLY A 119 7.14 -8.68 -6.50
CA GLY A 119 7.16 -9.37 -5.21
C GLY A 119 8.45 -9.15 -4.41
N VAL A 120 9.50 -8.54 -4.96
CA VAL A 120 10.74 -8.28 -4.21
C VAL A 120 10.48 -7.27 -3.09
N VAL A 121 9.81 -6.17 -3.38
CA VAL A 121 9.51 -5.13 -2.39
C VAL A 121 8.64 -5.69 -1.27
N GLY A 122 7.64 -6.52 -1.62
CA GLY A 122 6.78 -7.18 -0.64
C GLY A 122 7.46 -8.21 0.26
N LYS A 123 8.65 -8.72 -0.10
CA LYS A 123 9.41 -9.67 0.74
C LYS A 123 10.20 -8.99 1.86
N VAL A 124 10.50 -7.70 1.69
CA VAL A 124 11.39 -6.93 2.58
C VAL A 124 10.80 -5.55 2.93
N PRO A 125 9.49 -5.43 3.24
CA PRO A 125 8.83 -4.14 3.40
C PRO A 125 9.38 -3.33 4.57
N LEU A 126 9.74 -3.98 5.70
CA LEU A 126 10.29 -3.31 6.86
C LEU A 126 11.72 -2.81 6.59
N PHE A 127 12.56 -3.62 5.95
CA PHE A 127 13.86 -3.17 5.45
C PHE A 127 13.73 -1.96 4.52
N PHE A 128 12.84 -2.02 3.52
CA PHE A 128 12.61 -0.91 2.60
C PHE A 128 12.20 0.36 3.36
N TYR A 129 11.27 0.22 4.30
CA TYR A 129 10.80 1.32 5.16
C TYR A 129 11.92 1.93 6.01
N ALA A 130 12.75 1.12 6.67
CA ALA A 130 13.80 1.64 7.54
C ALA A 130 14.95 2.29 6.75
N VAL A 131 15.30 1.75 5.57
CA VAL A 131 16.51 2.13 4.83
C VAL A 131 16.30 3.30 3.87
N HIS A 132 15.09 3.49 3.32
CA HIS A 132 14.85 4.64 2.45
C HIS A 132 14.96 5.99 3.19
N ILE A 133 14.63 6.02 4.50
CA ILE A 133 14.70 7.24 5.32
C ILE A 133 16.13 7.80 5.36
N PRO A 134 17.18 7.07 5.80
CA PRO A 134 18.54 7.58 5.80
C PRO A 134 19.09 7.82 4.39
N ILE A 135 18.72 7.00 3.39
CA ILE A 135 19.13 7.22 1.99
C ILE A 135 18.64 8.56 1.46
N LEU A 136 17.45 9.01 1.86
CA LEU A 136 16.96 10.35 1.52
C LEU A 136 17.54 11.41 2.46
N ALA A 137 17.50 11.20 3.77
CA ALA A 137 17.83 12.22 4.76
C ALA A 137 19.31 12.64 4.73
N ILE A 138 20.25 11.71 4.51
CA ILE A 138 21.69 12.00 4.54
C ILE A 138 22.09 12.91 3.37
N PRO A 139 21.80 12.59 2.09
CA PRO A 139 22.12 13.48 0.98
C PRO A 139 21.39 14.81 1.07
N MET A 140 20.10 14.82 1.42
CA MET A 140 19.32 16.06 1.53
C MET A 140 19.93 17.00 2.57
N LYS A 141 20.34 16.48 3.73
CA LYS A 141 21.06 17.26 4.74
C LYS A 141 22.46 17.68 4.28
N ARG A 142 23.14 16.89 3.46
CA ARG A 142 24.51 17.21 2.99
C ARG A 142 24.55 18.29 1.93
N PHE A 143 23.51 18.38 1.10
CA PHE A 143 23.35 19.37 0.04
C PHE A 143 22.45 20.55 0.45
N ASP A 144 22.10 20.66 1.74
CA ASP A 144 21.21 21.69 2.29
C ASP A 144 19.87 21.82 1.53
N LEU A 145 19.35 20.69 1.06
CA LEU A 145 18.03 20.59 0.42
C LEU A 145 16.98 20.36 1.50
N TYR A 146 16.23 21.41 1.85
CA TYR A 146 15.25 21.33 2.92
C TYR A 146 13.92 20.74 2.46
N TYR A 147 13.19 20.21 3.45
CA TYR A 147 11.83 19.70 3.30
C TYR A 147 10.91 20.76 2.65
N HIS A 148 10.14 20.35 1.62
CA HIS A 148 9.23 21.18 0.80
C HIS A 148 9.86 22.20 -0.17
N GLN A 149 11.17 22.20 -0.40
CA GLN A 149 11.76 23.13 -1.40
C GLN A 149 11.69 22.62 -2.85
N GLY A 150 11.54 21.31 -3.05
CA GLY A 150 11.47 20.71 -4.38
C GLY A 150 10.11 20.89 -5.04
N GLY A 151 10.11 21.16 -6.35
CA GLY A 151 8.92 21.07 -7.18
C GLY A 151 8.50 19.63 -7.46
N VAL A 152 7.46 19.49 -8.29
CA VAL A 152 6.90 18.17 -8.66
C VAL A 152 7.92 17.35 -9.44
N ALA A 153 8.65 17.96 -10.37
CA ALA A 153 9.63 17.28 -11.20
C ALA A 153 10.81 16.74 -10.37
N GLU A 154 11.32 17.54 -9.44
CA GLU A 154 12.39 17.19 -8.51
C GLU A 154 11.96 16.04 -7.58
N SER A 155 10.69 16.06 -7.15
CA SER A 155 10.11 14.98 -6.34
C SER A 155 10.07 13.66 -7.12
N PHE A 156 9.66 13.70 -8.39
CA PHE A 156 9.68 12.52 -9.26
C PHE A 156 11.09 12.01 -9.54
N LEU A 157 12.03 12.91 -9.84
CA LEU A 157 13.43 12.56 -10.05
C LEU A 157 14.03 11.91 -8.80
N THR A 158 13.80 12.50 -7.64
CA THR A 158 14.26 11.95 -6.35
C THR A 158 13.67 10.56 -6.10
N TRP A 159 12.39 10.36 -6.42
CA TRP A 159 11.74 9.05 -6.32
C TRP A 159 12.36 8.01 -7.27
N VAL A 160 12.66 8.37 -8.52
CA VAL A 160 13.34 7.48 -9.48
C VAL A 160 14.75 7.12 -8.99
N LEU A 161 15.52 8.10 -8.51
CA LEU A 161 16.85 7.89 -7.95
C LEU A 161 16.81 6.99 -6.71
N LEU A 162 15.83 7.22 -5.83
CA LEU A 162 15.60 6.37 -4.67
C LEU A 162 15.34 4.92 -5.11
N LEU A 163 14.47 4.70 -6.10
CA LEU A 163 14.21 3.35 -6.61
C LEU A 163 15.45 2.71 -7.23
N ALA A 164 16.25 3.47 -7.98
CA ALA A 164 17.48 2.97 -8.59
C ALA A 164 18.47 2.44 -7.53
N VAL A 165 18.50 3.03 -6.33
CA VAL A 165 19.33 2.59 -5.20
C VAL A 165 18.63 1.50 -4.38
N MET A 166 17.34 1.67 -4.07
CA MET A 166 16.60 0.79 -3.17
C MET A 166 16.30 -0.57 -3.79
N MET A 167 16.03 -0.65 -5.09
CA MET A 167 15.70 -1.91 -5.76
C MET A 167 16.83 -2.95 -5.67
N PRO A 168 18.10 -2.65 -6.01
CA PRO A 168 19.18 -3.62 -5.84
C PRO A 168 19.42 -3.98 -4.36
N LEU A 169 19.28 -3.03 -3.43
CA LEU A 169 19.38 -3.30 -1.99
C LEU A 169 18.27 -4.25 -1.50
N ALA A 170 17.04 -4.06 -1.96
CA ALA A 170 15.91 -4.91 -1.64
C ALA A 170 16.11 -6.34 -2.19
N VAL A 171 16.61 -6.47 -3.42
CA VAL A 171 16.96 -7.78 -4.01
C VAL A 171 18.05 -8.48 -3.19
N TRP A 172 19.11 -7.74 -2.83
CA TRP A 172 20.20 -8.26 -1.99
C TRP A 172 19.69 -8.73 -0.63
N PHE A 173 18.93 -7.90 0.08
CA PHE A 173 18.42 -8.21 1.42
C PHE A 173 17.43 -9.37 1.39
N ALA A 174 16.59 -9.47 0.34
CA ALA A 174 15.74 -10.65 0.14
C ALA A 174 16.58 -11.93 0.01
N GLY A 175 17.75 -11.86 -0.62
CA GLY A 175 18.71 -12.97 -0.67
C GLY A 175 19.36 -13.29 0.68
N VAL A 176 19.65 -12.28 1.52
CA VAL A 176 20.13 -12.46 2.90
C VAL A 176 19.07 -13.15 3.74
N LYS A 177 17.83 -12.65 3.70
CA LYS A 177 16.68 -13.19 4.43
C LYS A 177 16.42 -14.67 4.14
N ARG A 178 16.55 -15.10 2.88
CA ARG A 178 16.42 -16.51 2.49
C ARG A 178 17.51 -17.42 3.06
N ARG A 179 18.75 -16.92 3.15
CA ARG A 179 19.91 -17.68 3.63
C ARG A 179 20.00 -17.72 5.16
N ASN A 180 19.39 -16.75 5.84
CA ASN A 180 19.49 -16.61 7.28
C ASN A 180 18.45 -17.47 8.02
N ARG A 181 18.87 -18.11 9.13
CA ARG A 181 18.01 -18.92 9.99
C ARG A 181 17.50 -18.17 11.22
N SER A 182 18.06 -17.00 11.53
CA SER A 182 17.60 -16.20 12.67
C SER A 182 16.16 -15.72 12.46
N TRP A 183 15.38 -15.76 13.53
CA TRP A 183 13.98 -15.34 13.52
C TRP A 183 13.84 -13.84 13.22
N LEU A 184 14.68 -13.01 13.82
CA LEU A 184 14.64 -11.55 13.67
C LEU A 184 14.82 -11.11 12.21
N ILE A 185 15.81 -11.66 11.50
CA ILE A 185 16.09 -11.30 10.10
C ILE A 185 14.98 -11.80 9.16
N ARG A 186 14.23 -12.84 9.54
CA ARG A 186 13.07 -13.31 8.77
C ARG A 186 11.83 -12.43 8.95
N MET A 187 11.75 -11.65 10.03
CA MET A 187 10.65 -10.70 10.25
C MET A 187 10.88 -9.35 9.56
N ILE A 188 12.14 -8.94 9.37
CA ILE A 188 12.54 -7.70 8.67
C ILE A 188 12.38 -7.87 7.15
#